data_AF-A0A2A2RAT7-F1
#
_entry.id   AF-A0A2A2RAT7-F1
#
_cell.length_a   1.000
_cell.length_b   1.000
_cell.length_c   1.000
_cell.angle_alpha   90.00
_cell.angle_beta   90.00
_cell.angle_gamma   90.00
#
_symmetry.space_group_name_H-M   'P 1'
#
loop_
_entity.id
_entity.type
_entity.pdbx_description
1 polymer ?
#
loop_
_entity_poly.entity_id
_entity_poly.type
_entity_poly.pdbx_seq_one_letter_code
_entity_poly.pdbx_strand_id
1 'polypeptide(L)'
;MFPLLFTLCTALVWPAFAQKQKATDLSGFPLLWSAKKAPLTGPFVPGLNAALLLTAAQKEKLIAARDETLSNEKLQKLGAGVKLNANASDAEREAARKATDEARDQFKTRVEAILTAEQRKLVERLNGLYDEALTAAQESYRGQLEQVVKTDKARMEELRKELREKGLADFKARLEGTLSKEQWAALTQAAAAEETAAKNSVKVKKP
;
A
#
# COMPACT_ATOMS: atom_id res chain seq x y z
N MET A 1 -62.43 -26.04 16.71
CA MET A 1 -61.39 -26.53 15.78
C MET A 1 -61.12 -25.45 14.74
N PHE A 2 -60.04 -24.69 14.92
CA PHE A 2 -59.50 -23.73 13.95
C PHE A 2 -57.97 -23.73 14.16
N PRO A 3 -57.15 -24.19 13.21
CA PRO A 3 -55.70 -24.07 13.33
C PRO A 3 -55.24 -22.77 12.65
N LEU A 4 -54.70 -21.84 13.44
CA LEU A 4 -54.03 -20.64 12.96
C LEU A 4 -52.52 -20.93 12.92
N LEU A 5 -52.01 -21.12 11.70
CA LEU A 5 -50.59 -21.22 11.37
C LEU A 5 -49.90 -19.88 11.65
N PHE A 6 -49.03 -19.83 12.66
CA PHE A 6 -48.08 -18.74 12.86
C PHE A 6 -46.74 -19.13 12.23
N THR A 7 -46.51 -18.69 11.00
CA THR A 7 -45.22 -18.72 10.33
C THR A 7 -44.40 -17.52 10.84
N LEU A 8 -43.56 -17.73 11.85
CA LEU A 8 -42.65 -16.70 12.35
C LEU A 8 -41.36 -16.72 11.52
N CYS A 9 -41.21 -15.73 10.63
CA CYS A 9 -39.98 -15.45 9.89
C CYS A 9 -38.85 -15.10 10.85
N THR A 10 -37.85 -15.98 10.98
CA THR A 10 -36.55 -15.64 11.55
C THR A 10 -35.80 -14.75 10.55
N ALA A 11 -35.89 -13.44 10.74
CA ALA A 11 -35.10 -12.47 10.00
C ALA A 11 -33.61 -12.72 10.25
N LEU A 12 -32.88 -13.04 9.18
CA LEU A 12 -31.43 -13.04 9.10
C LEU A 12 -30.90 -11.64 9.41
N VAL A 13 -30.41 -11.42 10.64
CA VAL A 13 -29.65 -10.23 11.00
C VAL A 13 -28.15 -10.54 10.84
N TRP A 14 -27.60 -10.26 9.66
CA TRP A 14 -26.22 -9.76 9.42
C TRP A 14 -26.04 -9.45 7.92
N PRO A 15 -25.36 -8.34 7.51
CA PRO A 15 -23.96 -8.07 7.84
C PRO A 15 -23.60 -6.56 7.93
N ALA A 16 -24.05 -5.80 8.94
CA ALA A 16 -23.55 -4.43 9.15
C ALA A 16 -22.04 -4.41 9.55
N PHE A 17 -21.52 -5.51 10.08
CA PHE A 17 -20.10 -5.65 10.46
C PHE A 17 -19.15 -5.79 9.25
N ALA A 18 -19.57 -6.48 8.19
CA ALA A 18 -18.72 -6.70 7.01
C ALA A 18 -18.48 -5.41 6.20
N GLN A 19 -19.45 -4.48 6.21
CA GLN A 19 -19.32 -3.18 5.55
C GLN A 19 -18.38 -2.24 6.32
N LYS A 20 -18.45 -2.23 7.66
CA LYS A 20 -17.52 -1.43 8.49
C LYS A 20 -16.09 -1.94 8.43
N GLN A 21 -15.87 -3.26 8.31
CA GLN A 21 -14.52 -3.82 8.19
C GLN A 21 -13.76 -3.31 6.96
N LYS A 22 -14.42 -3.16 5.81
CA LYS A 22 -13.79 -2.58 4.60
C LYS A 22 -13.44 -1.10 4.74
N ALA A 23 -14.18 -0.36 5.57
CA ALA A 23 -14.00 1.09 5.74
C ALA A 23 -12.75 1.47 6.56
N THR A 24 -12.07 0.50 7.18
CA THR A 24 -10.88 0.73 8.02
C THR A 24 -9.64 -0.04 7.55
N ASP A 25 -9.74 -0.72 6.42
CA ASP A 25 -8.61 -1.46 5.85
C ASP A 25 -7.61 -0.48 5.22
N LEU A 26 -6.37 -0.53 5.69
CA LEU A 26 -5.26 0.23 5.14
C LEU A 26 -4.31 -0.66 4.32
N SER A 27 -4.75 -1.85 3.92
CA SER A 27 -3.98 -2.68 3.00
C SER A 27 -3.65 -1.92 1.71
N GLY A 28 -2.39 -1.95 1.30
CA GLY A 28 -1.93 -1.22 0.11
C GLY A 28 -1.95 0.31 0.23
N PHE A 29 -2.38 0.87 1.36
CA PHE A 29 -2.53 2.31 1.54
C PHE A 29 -1.15 3.02 1.52
N PRO A 30 -0.97 4.06 0.70
CA PRO A 30 0.28 4.81 0.66
C PRO A 30 0.33 5.72 1.90
N LEU A 31 1.04 5.32 2.95
CA LEU A 31 1.29 6.19 4.10
C LEU A 31 2.40 7.19 3.74
N LEU A 32 3.57 7.06 4.35
CA LEU A 32 4.77 7.82 4.02
C LEU A 32 5.91 6.90 3.58
N TRP A 33 5.56 5.74 3.02
CA TRP A 33 6.55 4.84 2.44
C TRP A 33 7.15 5.48 1.20
N SER A 34 8.47 5.42 1.11
CA SER A 34 9.21 5.98 -0.01
C SER A 34 10.27 5.00 -0.45
N ALA A 35 10.26 4.66 -1.74
CA ALA A 35 11.40 4.00 -2.38
C ALA A 35 12.15 5.04 -3.22
N LYS A 36 13.42 4.77 -3.55
CA LYS A 36 14.23 5.64 -4.41
C LYS A 36 13.48 6.02 -5.70
N LYS A 37 13.21 7.32 -5.86
CA LYS A 37 12.44 7.95 -6.97
C LYS A 37 10.92 7.69 -6.99
N ALA A 38 10.35 7.10 -5.94
CA ALA A 38 8.90 6.86 -5.81
C ALA A 38 8.42 7.28 -4.41
N PRO A 39 8.09 8.58 -4.21
CA PRO A 39 7.47 9.03 -2.97
C PRO A 39 6.03 8.51 -2.87
N LEU A 40 5.55 8.30 -1.64
CA LEU A 40 4.18 7.86 -1.34
C LEU A 40 3.79 6.55 -2.06
N THR A 41 4.68 5.56 -2.00
CA THR A 41 4.38 4.22 -2.50
C THR A 41 3.51 3.43 -1.51
N GLY A 42 2.86 2.37 -1.99
CA GLY A 42 2.27 1.36 -1.11
C GLY A 42 3.33 0.66 -0.24
N PRO A 43 2.88 -0.12 0.76
CA PRO A 43 3.77 -0.84 1.67
C PRO A 43 4.72 -1.79 0.91
N PHE A 44 5.98 -1.87 1.35
CA PHE A 44 7.01 -2.68 0.69
C PHE A 44 6.80 -4.18 0.83
N VAL A 45 6.15 -4.59 1.93
CA VAL A 45 5.77 -5.98 2.24
C VAL A 45 4.33 -6.00 2.73
N PRO A 46 3.62 -7.12 2.54
CA PRO A 46 2.26 -7.28 3.08
C PRO A 46 2.19 -6.99 4.58
N GLY A 47 1.12 -6.34 5.01
CA GLY A 47 0.86 -6.03 6.42
C GLY A 47 1.71 -4.92 7.05
N LEU A 48 2.66 -4.30 6.34
CA LEU A 48 3.57 -3.29 6.90
C LEU A 48 2.85 -2.13 7.61
N ASN A 49 1.70 -1.69 7.09
CA ASN A 49 0.90 -0.62 7.70
C ASN A 49 0.42 -0.96 9.11
N ALA A 50 0.22 -2.24 9.43
CA ALA A 50 -0.22 -2.67 10.75
C ALA A 50 0.88 -2.53 11.81
N ALA A 51 2.16 -2.50 11.43
CA ALA A 51 3.28 -2.29 12.35
C ALA A 51 3.24 -0.91 13.05
N LEU A 52 2.47 0.04 12.52
CA LEU A 52 2.29 1.36 13.15
C LEU A 52 1.25 1.39 14.27
N LEU A 53 0.52 0.28 14.49
CA LEU A 53 -0.51 0.15 15.53
C LEU A 53 -1.49 1.34 15.54
N LEU A 54 -1.95 1.72 14.35
CA LEU A 54 -2.84 2.87 14.17
C LEU A 54 -4.18 2.65 14.89
N THR A 55 -4.62 3.66 15.63
CA THR A 55 -5.96 3.67 16.23
C THR A 55 -7.05 3.73 15.15
N ALA A 56 -8.26 3.29 15.46
CA ALA A 56 -9.40 3.38 14.53
C ALA A 56 -9.63 4.81 14.02
N ALA A 57 -9.57 5.80 14.92
CA ALA A 57 -9.72 7.21 14.57
C ALA A 57 -8.60 7.71 13.64
N GLN A 58 -7.36 7.24 13.80
CA GLN A 58 -6.28 7.57 12.86
C GLN A 58 -6.54 6.96 11.49
N LYS A 59 -6.98 5.69 11.42
CA LYS A 59 -7.30 5.02 10.15
C LYS A 59 -8.38 5.77 9.36
N GLU A 60 -9.46 6.16 10.04
CA GLU A 60 -10.54 6.94 9.42
C GLU A 60 -10.03 8.29 8.89
N LYS A 61 -9.22 9.02 9.67
CA LYS A 61 -8.62 10.29 9.23
C LYS A 61 -7.68 10.12 8.04
N LEU A 62 -6.92 9.02 7.98
CA LEU A 62 -6.03 8.73 6.86
C LEU A 62 -6.82 8.47 5.57
N ILE A 63 -7.90 7.69 5.67
CA ILE A 63 -8.77 7.40 4.53
C ILE A 63 -9.41 8.70 4.02
N ALA A 64 -9.96 9.52 4.92
CA ALA A 64 -10.50 10.83 4.56
C ALA A 64 -9.44 11.73 3.91
N ALA A 65 -8.21 11.76 4.44
CA ALA A 65 -7.11 12.52 3.86
C ALA A 65 -6.81 12.08 2.42
N ARG A 66 -6.85 10.77 2.12
CA ARG A 66 -6.66 10.26 0.76
C ARG A 66 -7.82 10.67 -0.14
N ASP A 67 -9.05 10.50 0.34
CA ASP A 67 -10.25 10.76 -0.44
C ASP A 67 -10.39 12.25 -0.81
N GLU A 68 -10.00 13.15 0.10
CA GLU A 68 -10.00 14.59 -0.14
C GLU A 68 -8.86 15.07 -1.06
N THR A 69 -7.76 14.32 -1.18
CA THR A 69 -6.57 14.75 -1.92
C THR A 69 -6.31 13.89 -3.16
N LEU A 70 -5.83 12.66 -2.98
CA LEU A 70 -5.39 11.77 -4.04
C LEU A 70 -6.55 11.13 -4.82
N SER A 71 -7.70 10.94 -4.17
CA SER A 71 -8.86 10.30 -4.79
C SER A 71 -10.02 11.26 -5.03
N ASN A 72 -9.81 12.57 -4.94
CA ASN A 72 -10.88 13.54 -5.19
C ASN A 72 -11.28 13.57 -6.68
N GLU A 73 -12.54 13.89 -6.94
CA GLU A 73 -13.09 13.86 -8.30
C GLU A 73 -12.36 14.78 -9.26
N LYS A 74 -11.88 15.94 -8.79
CA LYS A 74 -11.18 16.92 -9.63
C LYS A 74 -9.91 16.31 -10.19
N LEU A 75 -9.11 15.67 -9.35
CA LEU A 75 -7.86 15.04 -9.74
C LEU A 75 -8.11 13.83 -10.64
N GLN A 76 -9.15 13.02 -10.33
CA GLN A 76 -9.54 11.90 -11.19
C GLN A 76 -9.96 12.34 -12.59
N LYS A 77 -10.83 13.36 -12.70
CA LYS A 77 -11.29 13.92 -13.98
C LYS A 77 -10.12 14.48 -14.79
N LEU A 78 -9.21 15.18 -14.12
CA LEU A 78 -8.06 15.81 -14.75
C LEU A 78 -7.05 14.76 -15.25
N GLY A 79 -6.76 13.74 -14.45
CA GLY A 79 -5.93 12.61 -14.85
C GLY A 79 -6.54 11.79 -15.99
N ALA A 80 -7.86 11.53 -15.94
CA ALA A 80 -8.58 10.86 -17.03
C ALA A 80 -8.57 11.68 -18.32
N GLY A 81 -8.76 13.00 -18.22
CA GLY A 81 -8.73 13.92 -19.36
C GLY A 81 -7.41 13.87 -20.13
N VAL A 82 -6.28 13.84 -19.42
CA VAL A 82 -4.95 13.73 -20.07
C VAL A 82 -4.66 12.31 -20.54
N LYS A 83 -5.02 11.28 -19.77
CA LYS A 83 -4.71 9.88 -20.10
C LYS A 83 -5.51 9.37 -21.32
N LEU A 84 -6.78 9.76 -21.43
CA LEU A 84 -7.67 9.28 -22.49
C LEU A 84 -7.61 10.15 -23.76
N ASN A 85 -7.05 11.36 -23.67
CA ASN A 85 -6.91 12.25 -24.81
C ASN A 85 -5.49 12.17 -25.40
N ALA A 86 -5.35 11.45 -26.52
CA ALA A 86 -4.09 11.35 -27.26
C ALA A 86 -3.56 12.72 -27.76
N ASN A 87 -4.46 13.69 -27.93
CA ASN A 87 -4.15 15.04 -28.40
C ASN A 87 -4.05 16.07 -27.25
N ALA A 88 -4.00 15.63 -25.99
CA ALA A 88 -3.78 16.54 -24.87
C ALA A 88 -2.51 17.37 -25.12
N SER A 89 -2.65 18.68 -24.99
CA SER A 89 -1.54 19.62 -25.13
C SER A 89 -0.51 19.43 -24.01
N ASP A 90 0.72 19.89 -24.24
CA ASP A 90 1.76 19.86 -23.21
C ASP A 90 1.37 20.72 -22.00
N ALA A 91 0.63 21.82 -22.20
CA ALA A 91 0.10 22.64 -21.12
C ALA A 91 -0.90 21.87 -20.24
N GLU A 92 -1.81 21.07 -20.83
CA GLU A 92 -2.75 20.22 -20.08
C GLU A 92 -2.03 19.10 -19.32
N ARG A 93 -1.02 18.49 -19.94
CA ARG A 93 -0.18 17.47 -19.30
C ARG A 93 0.58 18.05 -18.10
N GLU A 94 1.16 19.23 -18.25
CA GLU A 94 1.87 19.91 -17.17
C GLU A 94 0.93 20.36 -16.05
N ALA A 95 -0.24 20.89 -16.38
CA ALA A 95 -1.26 21.22 -15.39
C ALA A 95 -1.69 19.98 -14.58
N ALA A 96 -1.79 18.81 -15.24
CA ALA A 96 -2.09 17.56 -14.57
C ALA A 96 -1.01 17.04 -13.65
N ARG A 97 0.25 17.16 -14.06
CA ARG A 97 1.39 16.83 -13.23
C ARG A 97 1.42 17.71 -11.98
N LYS A 98 1.32 19.04 -12.15
CA LYS A 98 1.28 19.99 -11.03
C LYS A 98 0.14 19.71 -10.06
N ALA A 99 -1.07 19.50 -10.55
CA ALA A 99 -2.22 19.17 -9.69
C ALA A 99 -2.01 17.86 -8.91
N THR A 100 -1.35 16.87 -9.52
CA THR A 100 -1.03 15.60 -8.86
C THR A 100 0.04 15.78 -7.79
N ASP A 101 1.07 16.56 -8.07
CA ASP A 101 2.16 16.82 -7.12
C ASP A 101 1.67 17.66 -5.94
N GLU A 102 0.84 18.69 -6.18
CA GLU A 102 0.17 19.45 -5.11
C GLU A 102 -0.72 18.55 -4.24
N ALA A 103 -1.50 17.64 -4.84
CA ALA A 103 -2.34 16.71 -4.09
C ALA A 103 -1.50 15.74 -3.25
N ARG A 104 -0.33 15.30 -3.75
CA ARG A 104 0.63 14.47 -3.01
C ARG A 104 1.22 15.22 -1.82
N ASP A 105 1.62 16.47 -2.00
CA ASP A 105 2.17 17.29 -0.91
C ASP A 105 1.10 17.54 0.17
N GLN A 106 -0.12 17.89 -0.23
CA GLN A 106 -1.24 18.05 0.71
C GLN A 106 -1.54 16.76 1.47
N PHE A 107 -1.55 15.62 0.76
CA PHE A 107 -1.74 14.32 1.37
C PHE A 107 -0.66 14.02 2.41
N LYS A 108 0.62 14.21 2.03
CA LYS A 108 1.77 14.01 2.92
C LYS A 108 1.64 14.85 4.19
N THR A 109 1.38 16.15 4.07
CA THR A 109 1.21 17.05 5.22
C THR A 109 0.08 16.57 6.15
N ARG A 110 -1.05 16.12 5.58
CA ARG A 110 -2.17 15.59 6.37
C ARG A 110 -1.81 14.31 7.09
N VAL A 111 -1.14 13.37 6.42
CA VAL A 111 -0.68 12.11 7.03
C VAL A 111 0.28 12.41 8.19
N GLU A 112 1.25 13.31 7.99
CA GLU A 112 2.19 13.73 9.03
C GLU A 112 1.48 14.30 10.26
N ALA A 113 0.40 15.08 10.06
CA ALA A 113 -0.40 15.63 11.16
C ALA A 113 -1.26 14.58 11.89
N ILE A 114 -1.64 13.47 11.23
CA ILE A 114 -2.45 12.39 11.82
C ILE A 114 -1.60 11.42 12.64
N LEU A 115 -0.37 11.16 12.20
CA LEU A 115 0.55 10.26 12.89
C LEU A 115 1.11 10.92 14.16
N THR A 116 1.43 10.11 15.17
CA THR A 116 2.19 10.57 16.32
C THR A 116 3.67 10.77 15.95
N ALA A 117 4.42 11.50 16.78
CA ALA A 117 5.86 11.67 16.57
C ALA A 117 6.62 10.34 16.55
N GLU A 118 6.22 9.39 17.40
CA GLU A 118 6.82 8.05 17.44
C GLU A 118 6.49 7.23 16.19
N GLN A 119 5.25 7.30 15.70
CA GLN A 119 4.86 6.63 14.46
C GLN A 119 5.61 7.21 13.25
N ARG A 120 5.81 8.53 13.18
CA ARG A 120 6.63 9.15 12.12
C ARG A 120 8.09 8.69 12.18
N LYS A 121 8.70 8.69 13.36
CA LYS A 121 10.06 8.17 13.56
C LYS A 121 10.17 6.70 13.16
N LEU A 122 9.15 5.89 13.45
CA LEU A 122 9.10 4.50 13.02
C LEU A 122 9.06 4.42 11.49
N VAL A 123 8.20 5.19 10.81
CA VAL A 123 8.16 5.21 9.34
C VAL A 123 9.53 5.58 8.74
N GLU A 124 10.17 6.62 9.24
CA GLU A 124 11.52 7.03 8.80
C GLU A 124 12.54 5.89 8.96
N ARG A 125 12.54 5.23 10.13
CA ARG A 125 13.43 4.09 10.40
C ARG A 125 13.15 2.93 9.45
N LEU A 126 11.89 2.61 9.18
CA LEU A 126 11.52 1.50 8.31
C LEU A 126 11.85 1.78 6.83
N ASN A 127 11.69 3.04 6.37
CA ASN A 127 12.18 3.45 5.05
C ASN A 127 13.70 3.29 4.95
N GLY A 128 14.45 3.71 5.98
CA GLY A 128 15.90 3.53 6.03
C GLY A 128 16.32 2.06 5.95
N LEU A 129 15.68 1.19 6.73
CA LEU A 129 15.96 -0.26 6.70
C LEU A 129 15.63 -0.89 5.33
N TYR A 130 14.60 -0.41 4.65
CA TYR A 130 14.26 -0.86 3.31
C TYR A 130 15.32 -0.46 2.29
N ASP A 131 15.76 0.81 2.31
CA ASP A 131 16.80 1.31 1.42
C ASP A 131 18.15 0.62 1.66
N GLU A 132 18.51 0.38 2.92
CA GLU A 132 19.69 -0.40 3.29
C GLU A 132 19.62 -1.84 2.74
N ALA A 133 18.49 -2.53 2.91
CA ALA A 133 18.32 -3.90 2.44
C ALA A 133 18.40 -4.00 0.91
N LEU A 134 17.79 -3.06 0.18
CA LEU A 134 17.90 -3.00 -1.27
C LEU A 134 19.33 -2.67 -1.73
N THR A 135 20.03 -1.79 -1.02
CA THR A 135 21.41 -1.42 -1.35
C THR A 135 22.35 -2.60 -1.13
N ALA A 136 22.24 -3.29 0.00
CA ALA A 136 23.01 -4.50 0.28
C ALA A 136 22.74 -5.61 -0.75
N ALA A 137 21.48 -5.78 -1.17
CA ALA A 137 21.15 -6.71 -2.25
C ALA A 137 21.82 -6.29 -3.58
N GLN A 138 21.74 -5.01 -3.97
CA GLN A 138 22.42 -4.48 -5.16
C GLN A 138 23.92 -4.72 -5.15
N GLU A 139 24.58 -4.45 -4.02
CA GLU A 139 26.01 -4.66 -3.85
C GLU A 139 26.39 -6.13 -3.99
N SER A 140 25.61 -7.04 -3.40
CA SER A 140 25.86 -8.49 -3.49
C SER A 140 25.76 -9.04 -4.92
N TYR A 141 25.03 -8.36 -5.80
CA TYR A 141 24.83 -8.76 -7.20
C TYR A 141 25.59 -7.88 -8.20
N ARG A 142 26.40 -6.92 -7.73
CA ARG A 142 27.05 -5.91 -8.58
C ARG A 142 27.85 -6.54 -9.74
N GLY A 143 28.69 -7.53 -9.44
CA GLY A 143 29.51 -8.20 -10.47
C GLY A 143 28.67 -8.91 -11.55
N GLN A 144 27.53 -9.49 -11.16
CA GLN A 144 26.61 -10.11 -12.11
C GLN A 144 25.88 -9.04 -12.94
N LEU A 145 25.42 -7.95 -12.31
CA LEU A 145 24.77 -6.84 -13.02
C LEU A 145 25.68 -6.26 -14.10
N GLU A 146 26.94 -6.01 -13.78
CA GLU A 146 27.93 -5.48 -14.74
C GLU A 146 28.13 -6.40 -15.95
N GLN A 147 28.02 -7.72 -15.78
CA GLN A 147 28.19 -8.70 -16.85
C GLN A 147 27.00 -8.80 -17.81
N VAL A 148 25.76 -8.65 -17.32
CA VAL A 148 24.54 -8.84 -18.14
C VAL A 148 23.87 -7.58 -18.65
N VAL A 149 24.23 -6.39 -18.15
CA VAL A 149 23.56 -5.10 -18.48
C VAL A 149 23.47 -4.78 -19.98
N LYS A 150 24.33 -5.35 -20.84
CA LYS A 150 24.34 -5.09 -22.30
C LYS A 150 24.16 -6.32 -23.19
N THR A 151 24.14 -7.51 -22.62
CA THR A 151 24.35 -8.77 -23.36
C THR A 151 23.13 -9.69 -23.31
N ASP A 152 22.34 -9.64 -22.24
CA ASP A 152 21.19 -10.54 -22.06
C ASP A 152 20.05 -9.87 -21.29
N LYS A 153 18.97 -9.55 -22.01
CA LYS A 153 17.77 -8.92 -21.44
C LYS A 153 16.98 -9.85 -20.54
N ALA A 154 16.90 -11.15 -20.88
CA ALA A 154 16.14 -12.13 -20.11
C ALA A 154 16.82 -12.39 -18.77
N ARG A 155 18.14 -12.61 -18.80
CA ARG A 155 18.92 -12.79 -17.56
C ARG A 155 18.93 -11.53 -16.70
N MET A 156 18.94 -10.33 -17.31
CA MET A 156 18.78 -9.09 -16.57
C MET A 156 17.40 -9.02 -15.87
N GLU A 157 16.32 -9.43 -16.52
CA GLU A 157 15.01 -9.45 -15.87
C GLU A 157 14.97 -10.42 -14.66
N GLU A 158 15.51 -11.62 -14.82
CA GLU A 158 15.66 -12.59 -13.72
C GLU A 158 16.49 -12.02 -12.57
N LEU A 159 17.65 -11.44 -12.87
CA LEU A 159 18.55 -10.87 -11.88
C LEU A 159 17.90 -9.71 -11.10
N ARG A 160 17.07 -8.89 -11.76
CA ARG A 160 16.23 -7.88 -11.09
C ARG A 160 15.20 -8.50 -10.15
N LYS A 161 14.66 -9.68 -10.50
CA LYS A 161 13.72 -10.40 -9.64
C LYS A 161 14.46 -10.96 -8.42
N GLU A 162 15.58 -11.66 -8.63
CA GLU A 162 16.43 -12.21 -7.56
C GLU A 162 16.86 -11.13 -6.57
N LEU A 163 17.32 -9.97 -7.08
CA LEU A 163 17.74 -8.84 -6.26
C LEU A 163 16.59 -8.29 -5.41
N ARG A 164 15.40 -8.14 -6.00
CA ARG A 164 14.21 -7.71 -5.26
C ARG A 164 13.82 -8.72 -4.19
N GLU A 165 13.83 -10.01 -4.50
CA GLU A 165 13.52 -11.07 -3.53
C GLU A 165 14.53 -11.09 -2.38
N LYS A 166 15.83 -10.99 -2.68
CA LYS A 166 16.89 -10.89 -1.66
C LYS A 166 16.72 -9.66 -0.78
N GLY A 167 16.48 -8.50 -1.39
CA GLY A 167 16.28 -7.25 -0.66
C GLY A 167 15.03 -7.29 0.24
N LEU A 168 13.92 -7.85 -0.24
CA LEU A 168 12.71 -8.01 0.57
C LEU A 168 12.88 -9.02 1.71
N ALA A 169 13.64 -10.11 1.48
CA ALA A 169 13.96 -11.08 2.52
C ALA A 169 14.83 -10.46 3.63
N ASP A 170 15.88 -9.72 3.25
CA ASP A 170 16.73 -9.00 4.21
C ASP A 170 15.95 -7.94 4.98
N PHE A 171 15.11 -7.16 4.28
CA PHE A 171 14.23 -6.19 4.93
C PHE A 171 13.30 -6.85 5.95
N LYS A 172 12.69 -8.00 5.61
CA LYS A 172 11.81 -8.73 6.53
C LYS A 172 12.56 -9.22 7.79
N ALA A 173 13.80 -9.70 7.64
CA ALA A 173 14.63 -10.09 8.78
C ALA A 173 14.96 -8.88 9.68
N ARG A 174 15.27 -7.73 9.07
CA ARG A 174 15.52 -6.47 9.80
C ARG A 174 14.28 -5.96 10.54
N LEU A 175 13.09 -6.13 9.95
CA LEU A 175 11.82 -5.80 10.61
C LEU A 175 11.62 -6.65 11.87
N GLU A 176 11.87 -7.95 11.81
CA GLU A 176 11.73 -8.85 12.97
C GLU A 176 12.66 -8.45 14.13
N GLY A 177 13.90 -8.03 13.83
CA GLY A 177 14.85 -7.55 14.82
C GLY A 177 14.60 -6.11 15.32
N THR A 178 13.77 -5.33 14.63
CA THR A 178 13.53 -3.91 14.93
C THR A 178 12.18 -3.66 15.60
N LEU A 179 11.14 -4.36 15.16
CA LEU A 179 9.79 -4.17 15.65
C LEU A 179 9.63 -4.80 17.04
N SER A 180 8.79 -4.19 17.88
CA SER A 180 8.34 -4.84 19.10
C SER A 180 7.52 -6.10 18.79
N LYS A 181 7.37 -6.99 19.78
CA LYS A 181 6.56 -8.21 19.64
C LYS A 181 5.13 -7.92 19.16
N GLU A 182 4.52 -6.86 19.70
CA GLU A 182 3.16 -6.46 19.32
C GLU A 182 3.09 -5.96 17.87
N GLN A 183 4.04 -5.11 17.45
CA GLN A 183 4.10 -4.60 16.08
C GLN A 183 4.38 -5.71 15.06
N TRP A 184 5.25 -6.67 15.39
CA TRP A 184 5.52 -7.83 14.55
C TRP A 184 4.30 -8.75 14.44
N ALA A 185 3.60 -9.00 15.54
CA ALA A 185 2.35 -9.76 15.53
C ALA A 185 1.28 -9.08 14.66
N ALA A 186 1.11 -7.76 14.78
CA ALA A 186 0.17 -7.00 13.96
C ALA A 186 0.53 -7.07 12.47
N LEU A 187 1.81 -6.92 12.12
CA LEU A 187 2.29 -7.04 10.74
C LEU A 187 2.00 -8.43 10.17
N THR A 188 2.39 -9.49 10.89
CA THR A 188 2.24 -10.87 10.41
C THR A 188 0.77 -11.29 10.27
N GLN A 189 -0.09 -10.88 11.21
CA GLN A 189 -1.53 -11.10 11.11
C GLN A 189 -2.13 -10.37 9.90
N ALA A 190 -1.77 -9.10 9.69
CA ALA A 190 -2.24 -8.34 8.55
C ALA A 190 -1.74 -8.92 7.23
N ALA A 191 -0.46 -9.33 7.15
CA ALA A 191 0.11 -9.97 5.97
C ALA A 191 -0.66 -11.25 5.56
N ALA A 192 -1.02 -12.09 6.53
CA ALA A 192 -1.83 -13.28 6.27
C ALA A 192 -3.25 -12.94 5.78
N ALA A 193 -3.88 -11.90 6.35
CA ALA A 193 -5.18 -11.41 5.91
C ALA A 193 -5.14 -10.89 4.46
N GLU A 194 -4.09 -10.16 4.09
CA GLU A 194 -3.89 -9.67 2.72
C GLU A 194 -3.67 -10.81 1.73
N GLU A 195 -2.89 -11.83 2.10
CA GLU A 195 -2.64 -12.99 1.24
C GLU A 195 -3.93 -13.80 1.01
N THR A 196 -4.75 -13.99 2.05
CA THR A 196 -6.05 -14.67 1.90
C THR A 196 -7.02 -13.85 1.05
N ALA A 197 -7.08 -12.53 1.22
CA ALA A 197 -7.88 -11.65 0.39
C ALA A 197 -7.44 -11.69 -1.09
N ALA A 198 -6.13 -11.69 -1.35
CA ALA A 198 -5.57 -11.81 -2.70
C ALA A 198 -5.99 -13.13 -3.37
N LYS A 199 -5.82 -14.27 -2.68
CA LYS A 199 -6.23 -15.60 -3.17
C LYS A 199 -7.72 -15.67 -3.48
N ASN A 200 -8.56 -15.06 -2.64
CA ASN A 200 -10.01 -15.02 -2.86
C ASN A 200 -10.40 -14.13 -4.03
N SER A 201 -9.74 -12.99 -4.22
CA SER A 201 -9.99 -12.09 -5.35
C SER A 201 -9.64 -12.71 -6.71
N VAL A 202 -8.61 -13.58 -6.75
CA VAL A 202 -8.20 -14.33 -7.95
C VAL A 202 -9.21 -15.44 -8.27
N LYS A 203 -9.77 -16.11 -7.26
CA LYS A 203 -10.81 -17.14 -7.46
C LYS A 203 -12.11 -16.56 -8.04
N VAL A 204 -12.50 -15.35 -7.63
CA VAL A 204 -13.72 -14.67 -8.11
C VAL A 204 -13.56 -14.13 -9.55
N LYS A 205 -12.33 -13.91 -10.02
CA LYS A 205 -12.04 -13.41 -11.39
C LYS A 205 -11.80 -14.50 -12.44
N LYS A 206 -11.86 -15.79 -12.09
CA LYS A 206 -11.85 -16.87 -13.08
C LYS A 206 -13.28 -17.01 -13.64
N PRO A 207 -13.50 -16.80 -14.96
CA PRO A 207 -14.76 -17.17 -15.60
C PRO A 207 -14.97 -18.69 -15.55
#